data_AF-A0A1V6NIA9-F1
#
_entry.id   AF-A0A1V6NIA9-F1
#
_cell.length_a   1.000
_cell.length_b   1.000
_cell.length_c   1.000
_cell.angle_alpha   90.00
_cell.angle_beta   90.00
_cell.angle_gamma   90.00
#
_symmetry.space_group_name_H-M   'P 1'
#
loop_
_entity.id
_entity.type
_entity.pdbx_description
1 polymer ?
#
loop_
_entity_poly.entity_id
_entity_poly.type
_entity_poly.pdbx_seq_one_letter_code
_entity_poly.pdbx_strand_id
1 'polypeptide(L)'
;MEDMTGPPWGTLAVEQYFITNWDYSSTETTDQQRTRLVAGFLDLNLIPMEWLDEDWESLSNPPRTPTAEEIDTILRPYRVDALRWRAAEMFYDEASPVLLRTYYSTEEGERAKHDEMVHIWVDSGPFDGESWWAVLDNAEHFDFGSDWRRIYEILPEVAGPLSPEVEDGWVPRFRGPEYFDYIRPEFKAQLAEAKEKNPEEWREGGRDTIIESLAMRFHKLSTRTYLILMDQEAFQSGSPLLLYLDGFRNIVREGRLDPEFHDLFGIISKWMNSELLENTILGDKYRVSGELGKELYQLTEDDLANPS
;
A
#
# COMPACT_ATOMS: atom_id res chain seq x y z
N MET A 1 28.11 -0.62 -5.07
CA MET A 1 26.86 -1.32 -4.76
C MET A 1 27.25 -2.74 -4.42
N GLU A 2 27.02 -3.17 -3.18
CA GLU A 2 27.01 -4.61 -2.88
C GLU A 2 26.10 -5.30 -3.89
N ASP A 3 26.47 -6.51 -4.29
CA ASP A 3 25.65 -7.32 -5.17
C ASP A 3 24.36 -7.62 -4.39
N MET A 4 23.28 -6.88 -4.67
CA MET A 4 21.97 -7.06 -4.03
C MET A 4 21.39 -8.39 -4.52
N THR A 5 21.87 -9.49 -3.91
CA THR A 5 21.44 -10.84 -4.23
C THR A 5 20.06 -11.07 -3.63
N GLY A 6 19.11 -11.47 -4.47
CA GLY A 6 17.78 -11.84 -4.01
C GLY A 6 17.82 -13.06 -3.09
N PRO A 7 16.73 -13.30 -2.34
CA PRO A 7 16.60 -14.49 -1.50
C PRO A 7 16.58 -15.77 -2.36
N PRO A 8 16.70 -16.97 -1.76
CA PRO A 8 16.55 -18.22 -2.50
C PRO A 8 15.26 -18.24 -3.34
N TRP A 9 15.29 -18.85 -4.53
CA TRP A 9 14.13 -18.90 -5.41
C TRP A 9 12.96 -19.68 -4.77
N GLY A 10 11.76 -19.12 -4.92
CA GLY A 10 10.53 -19.65 -4.34
C GLY A 10 10.23 -19.12 -2.93
N THR A 11 11.08 -18.29 -2.33
CA THR A 11 10.81 -17.75 -0.98
C THR A 11 9.76 -16.64 -0.98
N LEU A 12 9.63 -15.87 -2.07
CA LEU A 12 8.63 -14.81 -2.16
C LEU A 12 7.23 -15.40 -2.42
N ALA A 13 6.21 -14.86 -1.76
CA ALA A 13 4.83 -15.34 -1.89
C ALA A 13 4.31 -15.31 -3.34
N VAL A 14 4.67 -14.29 -4.13
CA VAL A 14 4.30 -14.24 -5.55
C VAL A 14 4.98 -15.34 -6.36
N GLU A 15 6.22 -15.73 -6.01
CA GLU A 15 6.94 -16.82 -6.65
C GLU A 15 6.26 -18.17 -6.34
N GLN A 16 5.85 -18.38 -5.09
CA GLN A 16 5.02 -19.55 -4.70
C GLN A 16 3.71 -19.60 -5.48
N TYR A 17 3.04 -18.45 -5.61
CA TYR A 17 1.82 -18.36 -6.40
C TYR A 17 2.06 -18.72 -7.87
N PHE A 18 3.16 -18.22 -8.46
CA PHE A 18 3.50 -18.49 -9.86
C PHE A 18 3.72 -19.98 -10.10
N ILE A 19 4.65 -20.61 -9.37
CA ILE A 19 4.99 -22.01 -9.63
C ILE A 19 3.79 -22.92 -9.36
N THR A 20 2.92 -22.59 -8.41
CA THR A 20 1.74 -23.38 -8.06
C THR A 20 0.64 -23.28 -9.12
N ASN A 21 0.52 -22.14 -9.80
CA ASN A 21 -0.58 -21.85 -10.73
C ASN A 21 -0.15 -21.74 -12.19
N TRP A 22 1.11 -22.07 -12.50
CA TRP A 22 1.61 -22.09 -13.87
C TRP A 22 0.95 -23.21 -14.68
N ASP A 23 0.47 -22.88 -15.87
CA ASP A 23 -0.19 -23.84 -16.76
C ASP A 23 0.67 -24.07 -18.01
N TYR A 24 1.43 -25.16 -17.97
CA TYR A 24 2.27 -25.63 -19.08
C TYR A 24 1.49 -26.02 -20.34
N SER A 25 0.18 -26.22 -20.24
CA SER A 25 -0.69 -26.54 -21.38
C SER A 25 -1.39 -25.32 -21.98
N SER A 26 -1.20 -24.14 -21.38
CA SER A 26 -1.83 -22.90 -21.84
C SER A 26 -1.35 -22.50 -23.22
N THR A 27 -2.25 -21.86 -23.98
CA THR A 27 -1.92 -21.21 -25.26
C THR A 27 -1.41 -19.78 -25.08
N GLU A 28 -1.43 -19.25 -23.85
CA GLU A 28 -0.87 -17.94 -23.51
C GLU A 28 0.65 -17.92 -23.74
N THR A 29 1.19 -16.75 -24.10
CA THR A 29 2.64 -16.55 -23.98
C THR A 29 3.05 -16.55 -22.51
N THR A 30 4.32 -16.81 -22.23
CA THR A 30 4.86 -16.77 -20.86
C THR A 30 4.58 -15.43 -20.17
N ASP A 31 4.68 -14.32 -20.91
CA ASP A 31 4.44 -12.98 -20.35
C ASP A 31 2.96 -12.76 -20.04
N GLN A 32 2.06 -13.19 -20.92
CA GLN A 32 0.61 -13.12 -20.68
C GLN A 32 0.22 -13.91 -19.42
N GLN A 33 0.79 -15.11 -19.26
CA GLN A 33 0.55 -15.93 -18.08
C GLN A 33 1.10 -15.27 -16.81
N ARG A 34 2.30 -14.68 -16.84
CA ARG A 34 2.83 -13.92 -15.70
C ARG A 34 1.92 -12.76 -15.32
N THR A 35 1.52 -11.92 -16.28
CA THR A 35 0.63 -10.79 -16.01
C THR A 35 -0.69 -11.25 -15.37
N ARG A 36 -1.30 -12.33 -15.89
CA ARG A 36 -2.51 -12.91 -15.31
C ARG A 36 -2.27 -13.44 -13.90
N LEU A 37 -1.13 -14.08 -13.64
CA LEU A 37 -0.79 -14.62 -12.33
C LEU A 37 -0.50 -13.52 -11.31
N VAL A 38 0.15 -12.42 -11.69
CA VAL A 38 0.29 -11.24 -10.82
C VAL A 38 -1.09 -10.69 -10.43
N ALA A 39 -1.98 -10.50 -11.40
CA ALA A 39 -3.34 -10.03 -11.13
C ALA A 39 -4.07 -11.01 -10.19
N GLY A 40 -3.98 -12.32 -10.44
CA GLY A 40 -4.58 -13.34 -9.59
C GLY A 40 -4.03 -13.33 -8.15
N PHE A 41 -2.70 -13.15 -7.98
CA PHE A 41 -2.08 -13.03 -6.66
C PHE A 41 -2.58 -11.81 -5.88
N LEU A 42 -2.73 -10.69 -6.58
CA LEU A 42 -3.23 -9.42 -6.04
C LEU A 42 -4.72 -9.49 -5.67
N ASP A 43 -5.48 -10.38 -6.29
CA ASP A 43 -6.92 -10.57 -6.01
C ASP A 43 -7.18 -11.63 -4.93
N LEU A 44 -6.14 -12.22 -4.33
CA LEU A 44 -6.29 -13.10 -3.18
C LEU A 44 -6.83 -12.36 -1.97
N ASN A 45 -7.97 -12.80 -1.44
CA ASN A 45 -8.48 -12.28 -0.15
C ASN A 45 -7.59 -12.70 1.02
N LEU A 46 -7.02 -13.91 0.94
CA LEU A 46 -6.22 -14.55 1.98
C LEU A 46 -4.90 -15.01 1.36
N ILE A 47 -3.78 -14.64 1.97
CA ILE A 47 -2.46 -15.17 1.65
C ILE A 47 -2.15 -16.31 2.63
N PRO A 48 -1.75 -17.50 2.20
CA PRO A 48 -1.27 -18.54 3.10
C PRO A 48 -0.09 -18.03 3.92
N MET A 49 -0.14 -18.17 5.25
CA MET A 49 0.96 -17.80 6.14
C MET A 49 2.24 -18.56 5.77
N GLU A 50 2.12 -19.81 5.32
CA GLU A 50 3.28 -20.62 4.87
C GLU A 50 4.04 -20.01 3.68
N TRP A 51 3.45 -19.09 2.91
CA TRP A 51 4.12 -18.39 1.82
C TRP A 51 4.90 -17.16 2.29
N LEU A 52 4.75 -16.78 3.55
CA LEU A 52 5.41 -15.65 4.18
C LEU A 52 6.48 -16.24 5.11
N ASP A 53 7.74 -15.93 4.84
CA ASP A 53 8.85 -16.44 5.64
C ASP A 53 8.89 -15.65 6.97
N GLU A 54 8.76 -16.35 8.11
CA GLU A 54 8.65 -15.71 9.43
C GLU A 54 10.01 -15.46 10.10
N ASP A 55 11.07 -16.14 9.68
CA ASP A 55 12.36 -16.17 10.39
C ASP A 55 13.54 -15.98 9.44
N TRP A 56 14.07 -14.75 9.36
CA TRP A 56 15.27 -14.44 8.58
C TRP A 56 16.52 -15.25 9.02
N GLU A 57 16.57 -15.67 10.29
CA GLU A 57 17.68 -16.47 10.84
C GLU A 57 17.63 -17.95 10.44
N SER A 58 16.47 -18.45 10.04
CA SER A 58 16.33 -19.75 9.41
C SER A 58 15.40 -19.61 8.22
N LEU A 59 15.96 -19.15 7.09
CA LEU A 59 15.32 -19.22 5.77
C LEU A 59 14.69 -20.61 5.64
N SER A 60 13.41 -20.69 5.96
CA SER A 60 12.72 -21.96 5.99
C SER A 60 12.63 -22.39 4.54
N ASN A 61 12.79 -23.69 4.27
CA ASN A 61 12.64 -24.15 2.90
C ASN A 61 11.27 -23.69 2.40
N PRO A 62 11.19 -23.05 1.22
CA PRO A 62 9.92 -22.59 0.70
C PRO A 62 8.95 -23.78 0.65
N PRO A 63 7.63 -23.57 0.87
CA PRO A 63 6.64 -24.64 0.93
C PRO A 63 6.76 -25.60 -0.26
N ARG A 64 7.07 -25.02 -1.43
CA ARG A 64 7.52 -25.75 -2.60
C ARG A 64 8.84 -25.17 -3.12
N THR A 65 9.86 -26.01 -3.19
CA THR A 65 11.11 -25.67 -3.88
C THR A 65 10.91 -25.68 -5.39
N PRO A 66 11.22 -24.57 -6.10
CA PRO A 66 11.13 -24.54 -7.56
C PRO A 66 12.22 -25.41 -8.21
N THR A 67 11.88 -26.03 -9.33
CA THR A 67 12.86 -26.73 -10.17
C THR A 67 13.75 -25.75 -10.93
N ALA A 68 14.90 -26.21 -11.43
CA ALA A 68 15.78 -25.39 -12.26
C ALA A 68 15.08 -24.84 -13.51
N GLU A 69 14.22 -25.66 -14.13
CA GLU A 69 13.42 -25.25 -15.29
C GLU A 69 12.42 -24.14 -14.93
N GLU A 70 11.72 -24.25 -13.80
CA GLU A 70 10.81 -23.20 -13.32
C GLU A 70 11.54 -21.90 -12.99
N ILE A 71 12.72 -21.98 -12.38
CA ILE A 71 13.54 -20.81 -12.13
C ILE A 71 13.87 -20.12 -13.46
N ASP A 72 14.40 -20.85 -14.43
CA ASP A 72 14.91 -20.25 -15.66
C ASP A 72 13.80 -19.81 -16.63
N THR A 73 12.63 -20.47 -16.60
CA THR A 73 11.53 -20.18 -17.54
C THR A 73 10.42 -19.33 -16.93
N ILE A 74 10.18 -19.39 -15.63
CA ILE A 74 9.04 -18.70 -14.98
C ILE A 74 9.55 -17.50 -14.17
N LEU A 75 10.46 -17.73 -13.22
CA LEU A 75 10.78 -16.77 -12.16
C LEU A 75 11.89 -15.78 -12.54
N ARG A 76 13.02 -16.27 -13.04
CA ARG A 76 14.18 -15.43 -13.41
C ARG A 76 13.84 -14.39 -14.48
N PRO A 77 13.06 -14.70 -15.53
CA PRO A 77 12.69 -13.68 -16.51
C PRO A 77 11.64 -12.69 -15.99
N TYR A 78 10.94 -13.00 -14.89
CA TYR A 78 9.96 -12.11 -14.28
C TYR A 78 10.63 -10.96 -13.52
N ARG A 79 11.63 -11.28 -12.68
CA ARG A 79 12.22 -10.29 -11.77
C ARG A 79 13.71 -10.57 -11.53
N VAL A 80 14.53 -9.52 -11.66
CA VAL A 80 15.98 -9.57 -11.37
C VAL A 80 16.26 -9.63 -9.87
N ASP A 81 17.42 -10.16 -9.48
CA ASP A 81 17.77 -10.39 -8.07
C ASP A 81 17.72 -9.12 -7.21
N ALA A 82 18.15 -7.96 -7.73
CA ALA A 82 18.08 -6.70 -6.99
C ALA A 82 16.64 -6.29 -6.61
N LEU A 83 15.66 -6.58 -7.49
CA LEU A 83 14.25 -6.31 -7.19
C LEU A 83 13.66 -7.40 -6.28
N ARG A 84 14.16 -8.63 -6.35
CA ARG A 84 13.77 -9.72 -5.44
C ARG A 84 14.26 -9.45 -4.02
N TRP A 85 15.46 -8.89 -3.87
CA TRP A 85 15.98 -8.43 -2.57
C TRP A 85 15.03 -7.39 -1.95
N ARG A 86 14.67 -6.33 -2.70
CA ARG A 86 13.70 -5.32 -2.22
C ARG A 86 12.34 -5.91 -1.84
N ALA A 87 11.84 -6.84 -2.64
CA ALA A 87 10.57 -7.51 -2.38
C ALA A 87 10.58 -8.34 -1.09
N ALA A 88 11.72 -8.92 -0.73
CA ALA A 88 11.86 -9.66 0.53
C ALA A 88 11.70 -8.70 1.72
N GLU A 89 12.42 -7.58 1.71
CA GLU A 89 12.42 -6.60 2.80
C GLU A 89 11.03 -5.95 3.04
N MET A 90 10.23 -5.78 1.97
CA MET A 90 8.88 -5.19 2.04
C MET A 90 7.90 -5.92 2.97
N PHE A 91 8.13 -7.19 3.27
CA PHE A 91 7.26 -7.96 4.18
C PHE A 91 7.67 -7.88 5.64
N TYR A 92 8.93 -7.54 5.93
CA TYR A 92 9.46 -7.55 7.30
C TYR A 92 9.34 -6.20 7.99
N ASP A 93 9.43 -5.12 7.23
CA ASP A 93 9.28 -3.79 7.78
C ASP A 93 7.80 -3.44 7.93
N GLU A 94 7.39 -3.24 9.16
CA GLU A 94 6.03 -2.91 9.56
C GLU A 94 5.72 -1.40 9.50
N ALA A 95 6.76 -0.58 9.37
CA ALA A 95 6.73 0.85 9.58
C ALA A 95 7.01 1.63 8.30
N SER A 96 7.94 1.22 7.45
CA SER A 96 8.47 2.03 6.36
C SER A 96 7.53 2.06 5.15
N PRO A 97 7.17 3.25 4.63
CA PRO A 97 6.48 3.35 3.35
C PRO A 97 7.44 3.01 2.22
N VAL A 98 6.87 2.50 1.14
CA VAL A 98 7.57 2.50 -0.15
C VAL A 98 7.62 3.93 -0.68
N LEU A 99 8.79 4.36 -1.16
CA LEU A 99 9.00 5.62 -1.86
C LEU A 99 9.20 5.30 -3.34
N LEU A 100 8.26 5.70 -4.19
CA LEU A 100 8.29 5.38 -5.61
C LEU A 100 8.45 6.64 -6.45
N ARG A 101 9.57 6.74 -7.17
CA ARG A 101 9.74 7.77 -8.19
C ARG A 101 9.17 7.28 -9.50
N THR A 102 8.18 7.99 -10.02
CA THR A 102 7.54 7.64 -11.29
C THR A 102 7.89 8.56 -12.44
N TYR A 103 8.60 9.66 -12.16
CA TYR A 103 8.92 10.67 -13.16
C TYR A 103 10.42 11.00 -13.19
N TYR A 104 10.98 10.97 -14.40
CA TYR A 104 12.37 11.29 -14.70
C TYR A 104 12.44 12.34 -15.80
N SER A 105 13.04 13.50 -15.51
CA SER A 105 13.21 14.54 -16.54
C SER A 105 14.20 14.09 -17.60
N THR A 106 13.88 14.36 -18.87
CA THR A 106 14.80 14.16 -19.99
C THR A 106 15.82 15.30 -20.14
N GLU A 107 15.57 16.45 -19.51
CA GLU A 107 16.48 17.58 -19.52
C GLU A 107 17.50 17.46 -18.38
N GLU A 108 18.80 17.41 -18.72
CA GLU A 108 19.89 17.13 -17.77
C GLU A 108 19.90 18.08 -16.56
N GLY A 109 19.71 19.39 -16.80
CA GLY A 109 19.70 20.38 -15.73
C GLY A 109 18.51 20.24 -14.76
N GLU A 110 17.34 19.88 -15.27
CA GLU A 110 16.16 19.61 -14.43
C GLU A 110 16.27 18.25 -13.74
N ARG A 111 16.83 17.24 -14.41
CA ARG A 111 17.08 15.93 -13.82
C ARG A 111 18.00 16.04 -12.61
N ALA A 112 19.10 16.78 -12.71
CA ALA A 112 20.01 16.98 -11.59
C ALA A 112 19.32 17.63 -10.38
N LYS A 113 18.43 18.61 -10.60
CA LYS A 113 17.62 19.21 -9.52
C LYS A 113 16.65 18.21 -8.92
N HIS A 114 15.98 17.41 -9.74
CA HIS A 114 15.05 16.39 -9.27
C HIS A 114 15.79 15.32 -8.44
N ASP A 115 17.00 14.92 -8.85
CA ASP A 115 17.81 13.97 -8.11
C ASP A 115 18.22 14.55 -6.73
N GLU A 116 18.56 15.85 -6.66
CA GLU A 116 18.78 16.54 -5.37
C GLU A 116 17.52 16.58 -4.50
N MET A 117 16.34 16.82 -5.07
CA MET A 117 15.07 16.78 -4.33
C MET A 117 14.77 15.38 -3.77
N VAL A 118 15.00 14.32 -4.55
CA VAL A 118 14.87 12.94 -4.07
C VAL A 118 15.78 12.70 -2.87
N HIS A 119 17.05 13.12 -2.95
CA HIS A 119 17.97 13.02 -1.82
C HIS A 119 17.46 13.75 -0.58
N ILE A 120 16.93 14.97 -0.72
CA ILE A 120 16.36 15.70 0.42
C ILE A 120 15.16 14.96 1.02
N TRP A 121 14.25 14.44 0.21
CA TRP A 121 13.08 13.71 0.71
C TRP A 121 13.46 12.40 1.38
N VAL A 122 14.43 11.66 0.84
CA VAL A 122 14.89 10.39 1.41
C VAL A 122 15.73 10.62 2.68
N ASP A 123 16.71 11.51 2.65
CA ASP A 123 17.63 11.78 3.76
C ASP A 123 16.95 12.48 4.95
N SER A 124 15.78 13.11 4.73
CA SER A 124 14.95 13.67 5.81
C SER A 124 14.09 12.62 6.54
N GLY A 125 14.11 11.36 6.11
CA GLY A 125 13.43 10.26 6.78
C GLY A 125 14.24 9.52 7.83
N PRO A 126 13.60 8.66 8.66
CA PRO A 126 14.28 7.79 9.62
C PRO A 126 15.01 6.61 8.97
N PHE A 127 15.18 6.59 7.66
CA PHE A 127 15.84 5.47 6.99
C PHE A 127 17.28 5.40 7.51
N ASP A 128 17.54 4.38 8.31
CA ASP A 128 18.89 3.94 8.58
C ASP A 128 19.50 3.36 7.28
N GLY A 129 20.77 2.98 7.33
CA GLY A 129 21.40 2.31 6.19
C GLY A 129 20.68 1.02 5.75
N GLU A 130 19.79 0.47 6.57
CA GLU A 130 19.10 -0.81 6.36
C GLU A 130 17.78 -0.62 5.59
N SER A 131 17.17 0.57 5.64
CA SER A 131 15.84 0.84 5.04
C SER A 131 15.88 1.32 3.58
N TRP A 132 17.04 1.29 2.91
CA TRP A 132 17.19 1.73 1.51
C TRP A 132 16.38 0.87 0.51
N TRP A 133 15.95 -0.32 0.93
CA TRP A 133 15.07 -1.18 0.13
C TRP A 133 13.74 -0.50 -0.24
N ALA A 134 13.27 0.44 0.60
CA ALA A 134 12.01 1.15 0.42
C ALA A 134 12.05 2.21 -0.69
N VAL A 135 13.24 2.69 -1.07
CA VAL A 135 13.42 3.74 -2.08
C VAL A 135 13.55 3.13 -3.48
N LEU A 136 12.48 3.25 -4.26
CA LEU A 136 12.36 2.80 -5.63
C LEU A 136 12.65 3.96 -6.60
N ASP A 137 13.95 4.22 -6.80
CA ASP A 137 14.46 5.24 -7.72
C ASP A 137 15.37 4.63 -8.80
N ASN A 138 14.77 4.13 -9.88
CA ASN A 138 15.47 3.66 -11.08
C ASN A 138 14.57 3.84 -12.31
N ALA A 139 14.97 4.73 -13.23
CA ALA A 139 14.23 5.05 -14.44
C ALA A 139 13.98 3.85 -15.37
N GLU A 140 14.87 2.85 -15.40
CA GLU A 140 14.71 1.66 -16.24
C GLU A 140 13.55 0.78 -15.78
N HIS A 141 13.18 0.87 -14.50
CA HIS A 141 12.13 0.04 -13.90
C HIS A 141 10.88 0.82 -13.53
N PHE A 142 11.00 2.09 -13.16
CA PHE A 142 9.94 2.84 -12.46
C PHE A 142 9.48 4.10 -13.18
N ASP A 143 9.98 4.42 -14.38
CA ASP A 143 9.49 5.55 -15.17
C ASP A 143 8.09 5.27 -15.75
N PHE A 144 7.08 5.38 -14.88
CA PHE A 144 5.68 5.08 -15.19
C PHE A 144 4.86 6.33 -15.56
N GLY A 145 5.43 7.52 -15.40
CA GLY A 145 4.68 8.76 -15.49
C GLY A 145 3.54 8.80 -14.46
N SER A 146 2.32 8.99 -14.93
CA SER A 146 1.12 9.03 -14.07
C SER A 146 0.57 7.63 -13.71
N ASP A 147 0.98 6.58 -14.40
CA ASP A 147 0.45 5.23 -14.19
C ASP A 147 1.26 4.44 -13.14
N TRP A 148 1.33 5.00 -11.94
CA TRP A 148 2.09 4.44 -10.82
C TRP A 148 1.67 3.00 -10.46
N ARG A 149 0.43 2.60 -10.80
CA ARG A 149 -0.09 1.25 -10.52
C ARG A 149 0.67 0.15 -11.24
N ARG A 150 1.43 0.48 -12.28
CA ARG A 150 2.36 -0.45 -12.94
C ARG A 150 3.42 -1.02 -11.99
N ILE A 151 3.66 -0.37 -10.85
CA ILE A 151 4.52 -0.95 -9.81
C ILE A 151 4.08 -2.35 -9.40
N TYR A 152 2.78 -2.63 -9.37
CA TYR A 152 2.25 -3.94 -8.97
C TYR A 152 2.57 -5.06 -9.97
N GLU A 153 2.89 -4.73 -11.22
CA GLU A 153 3.35 -5.70 -12.21
C GLU A 153 4.74 -6.23 -11.82
N ILE A 154 5.57 -5.38 -11.22
CA ILE A 154 6.96 -5.65 -10.89
C ILE A 154 7.11 -6.08 -9.43
N LEU A 155 6.46 -5.38 -8.51
CA LEU A 155 6.50 -5.54 -7.05
C LEU A 155 5.06 -5.53 -6.47
N PRO A 156 4.25 -6.57 -6.70
CA PRO A 156 2.94 -6.72 -6.06
C PRO A 156 2.99 -6.70 -4.52
N GLU A 157 4.16 -6.93 -3.93
CA GLU A 157 4.44 -6.82 -2.49
C GLU A 157 4.14 -5.42 -1.94
N VAL A 158 4.23 -4.38 -2.77
CA VAL A 158 3.85 -2.99 -2.40
C VAL A 158 2.38 -2.91 -1.94
N ALA A 159 1.52 -3.83 -2.38
CA ALA A 159 0.12 -3.88 -1.93
C ALA A 159 -0.03 -4.31 -0.46
N GLY A 160 1.06 -4.71 0.21
CA GLY A 160 1.07 -5.13 1.60
C GLY A 160 0.38 -6.49 1.83
N PRO A 161 -0.08 -6.74 3.07
CA PRO A 161 -0.20 -5.79 4.18
C PRO A 161 1.12 -5.52 4.93
N LEU A 162 1.34 -4.27 5.35
CA LEU A 162 2.28 -3.91 6.41
C LEU A 162 1.73 -4.39 7.75
N SER A 163 2.59 -4.94 8.63
CA SER A 163 2.18 -5.61 9.88
C SER A 163 1.07 -6.64 9.66
N PRO A 164 1.35 -7.74 8.93
CA PRO A 164 0.36 -8.77 8.66
C PRO A 164 -0.17 -9.38 9.97
N GLU A 165 -1.48 -9.25 10.20
CA GLU A 165 -2.17 -10.04 11.23
C GLU A 165 -2.45 -11.44 10.65
N VAL A 166 -2.26 -12.48 11.46
CA VAL A 166 -2.50 -13.87 11.06
C VAL A 166 -3.77 -14.39 11.73
N GLU A 167 -4.68 -14.93 10.92
CA GLU A 167 -5.94 -15.54 11.32
C GLU A 167 -5.98 -16.99 10.80
N ASP A 168 -5.95 -17.98 11.69
CA ASP A 168 -6.05 -19.41 11.36
C ASP A 168 -5.06 -19.88 10.26
N GLY A 169 -3.84 -19.32 10.26
CA GLY A 169 -2.80 -19.65 9.27
C GLY A 169 -2.92 -18.90 7.94
N TRP A 170 -3.73 -17.84 7.91
CA TRP A 170 -3.92 -16.97 6.76
C TRP A 170 -3.68 -15.51 7.11
N VAL A 171 -3.13 -14.76 6.16
CA VAL A 171 -3.01 -13.31 6.25
C VAL A 171 -4.11 -12.69 5.38
N PRO A 172 -5.14 -12.07 5.98
CA PRO A 172 -6.18 -11.41 5.21
C PRO A 172 -5.64 -10.15 4.55
N ARG A 173 -5.85 -9.99 3.24
CA ARG A 173 -5.58 -8.70 2.58
C ARG A 173 -6.59 -7.66 3.04
N PHE A 174 -7.85 -8.03 3.17
CA PHE A 174 -8.92 -7.08 3.48
C PHE A 174 -9.65 -7.46 4.76
N ARG A 175 -10.11 -6.45 5.49
CA ARG A 175 -10.93 -6.64 6.70
C ARG A 175 -12.39 -6.42 6.33
N GLY A 176 -13.19 -7.47 6.50
CA GLY A 176 -14.63 -7.40 6.26
C GLY A 176 -15.35 -6.47 7.23
N PRO A 177 -16.58 -6.05 6.92
CA PRO A 177 -17.38 -5.16 7.77
C PRO A 177 -17.55 -5.62 9.22
N GLU A 178 -17.58 -6.94 9.44
CA GLU A 178 -17.67 -7.59 10.74
C GLU A 178 -16.47 -7.28 11.65
N TYR A 179 -15.29 -7.07 11.07
CA TYR A 179 -14.10 -6.67 11.82
C TYR A 179 -14.35 -5.36 12.60
N PHE A 180 -15.20 -4.48 12.07
CA PHE A 180 -15.43 -3.16 12.64
C PHE A 180 -16.59 -3.07 13.62
N ASP A 181 -17.25 -4.20 13.92
CA ASP A 181 -18.41 -4.23 14.81
C ASP A 181 -18.08 -3.72 16.23
N TYR A 182 -16.83 -3.87 16.67
CA TYR A 182 -16.39 -3.40 18.00
C TYR A 182 -16.22 -1.89 18.10
N ILE A 183 -15.95 -1.17 17.00
CA ILE A 183 -15.79 0.31 17.01
C ILE A 183 -17.04 1.05 16.56
N ARG A 184 -17.93 0.38 15.83
CA ARG A 184 -19.13 1.02 15.26
C ARG A 184 -20.06 1.66 16.31
N PRO A 185 -20.32 1.05 17.48
CA PRO A 185 -21.14 1.68 18.52
C PRO A 185 -20.55 3.00 19.04
N GLU A 186 -19.23 3.04 19.25
CA GLU A 186 -18.52 4.25 19.69
C GLU A 186 -18.64 5.36 18.64
N PHE A 187 -18.42 5.01 17.37
CA PHE A 187 -18.58 5.93 16.25
C PHE A 187 -19.99 6.52 16.14
N LYS A 188 -21.03 5.68 16.28
CA LYS A 188 -22.43 6.18 16.25
C LYS A 188 -22.74 7.10 17.42
N ALA A 189 -22.17 6.85 18.61
CA ALA A 189 -22.30 7.74 19.75
C ALA A 189 -21.61 9.11 19.50
N GLN A 190 -20.39 9.10 18.95
CA GLN A 190 -19.68 10.33 18.55
C GLN A 190 -20.45 11.10 17.48
N LEU A 191 -21.06 10.39 16.52
CA LEU A 191 -21.87 10.98 15.48
C LEU A 191 -23.11 11.69 16.05
N ALA A 192 -23.81 11.04 16.98
CA ALA A 192 -24.96 11.63 17.66
C ALA A 192 -24.56 12.90 18.43
N GLU A 193 -23.43 12.87 19.15
CA GLU A 193 -22.91 14.02 19.87
C GLU A 193 -22.53 15.18 18.92
N ALA A 194 -21.84 14.89 17.81
CA ALA A 194 -21.47 15.89 16.83
C ALA A 194 -22.70 16.55 16.17
N LYS A 195 -23.73 15.75 15.90
CA LYS A 195 -25.01 16.20 15.36
C LYS A 195 -25.76 17.13 16.32
N GLU A 196 -25.72 16.85 17.63
CA GLU A 196 -26.29 17.72 18.66
C GLU A 196 -25.49 19.03 18.84
N LYS A 197 -24.16 18.96 18.72
CA LYS A 197 -23.27 20.12 18.86
C LYS A 197 -23.35 21.07 17.66
N ASN A 198 -23.45 20.54 16.44
CA ASN A 198 -23.39 21.32 15.20
C ASN A 198 -24.62 21.07 14.30
N PRO A 199 -25.85 21.36 14.76
CA PRO A 199 -27.07 20.98 14.04
C PRO A 199 -27.31 21.79 12.76
N GLU A 200 -26.80 23.02 12.67
CA GLU A 200 -26.88 23.85 11.46
C GLU A 200 -25.95 23.32 10.37
N GLU A 201 -24.67 23.09 10.69
CA GLU A 201 -23.69 22.52 9.76
C GLU A 201 -24.14 21.15 9.23
N TRP A 202 -24.74 20.32 10.07
CA TRP A 202 -25.34 19.05 9.66
C TRP A 202 -26.42 19.24 8.57
N ARG A 203 -27.31 20.23 8.74
CA ARG A 203 -28.42 20.50 7.80
C ARG A 203 -27.98 21.19 6.52
N GLU A 204 -26.93 22.02 6.59
CA GLU A 204 -26.46 22.85 5.48
C GLU A 204 -25.43 22.14 4.57
N GLY A 205 -25.32 20.83 4.67
CA GLY A 205 -24.50 20.00 3.77
C GLY A 205 -23.14 19.57 4.33
N GLY A 206 -22.81 19.94 5.59
CA GLY A 206 -21.60 19.50 6.28
C GLY A 206 -21.68 18.09 6.88
N ARG A 207 -22.85 17.44 6.81
CA ARG A 207 -23.09 16.09 7.37
C ARG A 207 -22.02 15.08 6.95
N ASP A 208 -21.80 14.91 5.65
CA ASP A 208 -20.91 13.87 5.14
C ASP A 208 -19.46 14.16 5.56
N THR A 209 -19.04 15.43 5.58
CA THR A 209 -17.72 15.85 6.09
C THR A 209 -17.54 15.53 7.57
N ILE A 210 -18.55 15.78 8.40
CA ILE A 210 -18.53 15.43 9.83
C ILE A 210 -18.39 13.91 10.00
N ILE A 211 -19.21 13.13 9.29
CA ILE A 211 -19.15 11.66 9.33
C ILE A 211 -17.76 11.16 8.94
N GLU A 212 -17.22 11.66 7.83
CA GLU A 212 -15.94 11.25 7.27
C GLU A 212 -14.74 11.67 8.14
N SER A 213 -14.85 12.79 8.87
CA SER A 213 -13.87 13.22 9.86
C SER A 213 -13.86 12.32 11.10
N LEU A 214 -15.04 11.93 11.61
CA LEU A 214 -15.15 11.00 12.73
C LEU A 214 -14.75 9.56 12.35
N ALA A 215 -14.83 9.21 11.06
CA ALA A 215 -14.53 7.88 10.55
C ALA A 215 -13.03 7.55 10.42
N MET A 216 -12.13 8.44 10.83
CA MET A 216 -10.67 8.27 10.69
C MET A 216 -10.13 6.94 11.22
N ARG A 217 -10.70 6.43 12.32
CA ARG A 217 -10.31 5.12 12.88
C ARG A 217 -10.66 3.96 11.94
N PHE A 218 -11.80 4.03 11.25
CA PHE A 218 -12.15 3.03 10.23
C PHE A 218 -11.18 3.09 9.05
N HIS A 219 -10.80 4.30 8.61
CA HIS A 219 -9.85 4.49 7.53
C HIS A 219 -8.50 3.87 7.89
N LYS A 220 -7.95 4.17 9.09
CA LYS A 220 -6.69 3.59 9.54
C LYS A 220 -6.71 2.07 9.56
N LEU A 221 -7.77 1.48 10.11
CA LEU A 221 -7.90 0.03 10.21
C LEU A 221 -8.18 -0.66 8.86
N SER A 222 -8.71 0.08 7.88
CA SER A 222 -8.89 -0.39 6.50
C SER A 222 -7.60 -0.30 5.69
N THR A 223 -6.74 0.67 6.02
CA THR A 223 -5.43 0.85 5.38
C THR A 223 -4.51 -0.32 5.74
N ARG A 224 -3.96 -0.96 4.70
CA ARG A 224 -3.02 -2.08 4.82
C ARG A 224 -1.60 -1.71 4.45
N THR A 225 -1.42 -0.66 3.67
CA THR A 225 -0.11 -0.20 3.25
C THR A 225 -0.19 1.28 2.91
N TYR A 226 0.96 1.91 2.78
CA TYR A 226 1.02 3.29 2.31
C TYR A 226 2.26 3.52 1.44
N LEU A 227 2.09 4.39 0.45
CA LEU A 227 3.01 4.63 -0.64
C LEU A 227 3.23 6.13 -0.79
N ILE A 228 4.48 6.55 -0.98
CA ILE A 228 4.83 7.94 -1.26
C ILE A 228 5.32 8.04 -2.69
N LEU A 229 4.60 8.79 -3.52
CA LEU A 229 4.93 9.00 -4.92
C LEU A 229 5.69 10.29 -5.13
N MET A 230 6.84 10.16 -5.80
CA MET A 230 7.60 11.26 -6.39
C MET A 230 7.26 11.30 -7.88
N ASP A 231 6.06 11.79 -8.17
CA ASP A 231 5.53 11.98 -9.52
C ASP A 231 5.94 13.34 -10.10
N GLN A 232 5.51 13.64 -11.32
CA GLN A 232 5.84 14.90 -11.98
C GLN A 232 5.40 16.13 -11.16
N GLU A 233 4.21 16.07 -10.55
CA GLU A 233 3.67 17.16 -9.74
C GLU A 233 4.48 17.35 -8.44
N ALA A 234 4.98 16.27 -7.85
CA ALA A 234 5.86 16.35 -6.68
C ALA A 234 7.11 17.18 -6.97
N PHE A 235 7.74 17.00 -8.13
CA PHE A 235 8.90 17.80 -8.53
C PHE A 235 8.54 19.26 -8.86
N GLN A 236 7.33 19.51 -9.37
CA GLN A 236 6.87 20.87 -9.67
C GLN A 236 6.49 21.67 -8.42
N SER A 237 5.91 20.99 -7.42
CA SER A 237 5.37 21.60 -6.21
C SER A 237 6.27 21.46 -4.98
N GLY A 238 7.28 20.60 -5.04
CA GLY A 238 8.06 20.19 -3.87
C GLY A 238 7.32 19.23 -2.92
N SER A 239 6.14 18.72 -3.31
CA SER A 239 5.22 17.99 -2.43
C SER A 239 4.92 16.57 -2.93
N PRO A 240 5.61 15.53 -2.43
CA PRO A 240 5.30 14.13 -2.75
C PRO A 240 3.84 13.77 -2.43
N LEU A 241 3.26 12.82 -3.16
CA LEU A 241 1.91 12.32 -2.90
C LEU A 241 1.95 11.14 -1.93
N LEU A 242 1.30 11.27 -0.79
CA LEU A 242 1.05 10.18 0.15
C LEU A 242 -0.26 9.48 -0.23
N LEU A 243 -0.20 8.16 -0.34
CA LEU A 243 -1.34 7.27 -0.58
C LEU A 243 -1.46 6.28 0.57
N TYR A 244 -2.60 6.28 1.25
CA TYR A 244 -3.01 5.20 2.15
C TYR A 244 -3.92 4.25 1.39
N LEU A 245 -3.55 2.97 1.34
CA LEU A 245 -4.17 1.96 0.47
C LEU A 245 -4.71 0.78 1.30
N ASP A 246 -5.85 0.23 0.89
CA ASP A 246 -6.37 -1.02 1.45
C ASP A 246 -5.74 -2.25 0.77
N GLY A 247 -6.09 -3.44 1.23
CA GLY A 247 -5.55 -4.71 0.70
C GLY A 247 -5.89 -5.03 -0.75
N PHE A 248 -6.83 -4.29 -1.36
CA PHE A 248 -7.16 -4.38 -2.78
C PHE A 248 -6.72 -3.13 -3.55
N ARG A 249 -5.78 -2.37 -2.99
CA ARG A 249 -5.13 -1.22 -3.64
C ARG A 249 -6.11 -0.08 -3.92
N ASN A 250 -7.27 -0.04 -3.26
CA ASN A 250 -8.14 1.13 -3.30
C ASN A 250 -7.51 2.22 -2.42
N ILE A 251 -7.64 3.46 -2.87
CA ILE A 251 -7.21 4.62 -2.09
C ILE A 251 -8.20 4.78 -0.94
N VAL A 252 -7.70 4.62 0.28
CA VAL A 252 -8.42 4.95 1.51
C VAL A 252 -8.34 6.46 1.68
N ARG A 253 -7.13 7.02 1.75
CA ARG A 253 -6.91 8.47 1.79
C ARG A 253 -5.67 8.85 1.00
N GLU A 254 -5.62 10.07 0.49
CA GLU A 254 -4.44 10.59 -0.21
C GLU A 254 -4.21 12.07 0.07
N GLY A 255 -2.97 12.54 -0.04
CA GLY A 255 -2.68 13.96 0.13
C GLY A 255 -1.25 14.31 -0.23
N ARG A 256 -1.04 15.55 -0.67
CA ARG A 256 0.29 16.08 -0.94
C ARG A 256 0.97 16.45 0.38
N LEU A 257 2.22 16.02 0.54
CA LEU A 257 3.03 16.34 1.71
C LEU A 257 3.49 17.79 1.63
N ASP A 258 2.94 18.63 2.51
CA ASP A 258 3.46 19.97 2.74
C ASP A 258 4.89 19.92 3.35
N PRO A 259 5.93 20.41 2.65
CA PRO A 259 7.31 20.37 3.14
C PRO A 259 7.59 21.28 4.34
N GLU A 260 6.70 22.22 4.69
CA GLU A 260 6.85 23.04 5.89
C GLU A 260 6.42 22.31 7.16
N PHE A 261 5.51 21.34 7.04
CA PHE A 261 4.87 20.69 8.19
C PHE A 261 5.04 19.17 8.24
N HIS A 262 5.37 18.53 7.12
CA HIS A 262 5.47 17.09 7.03
C HIS A 262 6.88 16.65 6.66
N ASP A 263 7.40 15.71 7.44
CA ASP A 263 8.57 14.92 7.11
C ASP A 263 8.19 13.42 7.18
N LEU A 264 9.05 12.58 6.61
CA LEU A 264 8.81 11.13 6.59
C LEU A 264 8.79 10.54 8.00
N PHE A 265 9.58 11.09 8.93
CA PHE A 265 9.60 10.66 10.33
C PHE A 265 8.23 10.82 10.99
N GLY A 266 7.59 11.97 10.80
CA GLY A 266 6.27 12.28 11.33
C GLY A 266 5.19 11.40 10.71
N ILE A 267 5.28 11.10 9.41
CA ILE A 267 4.35 10.19 8.73
C ILE A 267 4.46 8.77 9.30
N ILE A 268 5.69 8.24 9.41
CA ILE A 268 5.96 6.91 9.97
C ILE A 268 5.53 6.88 11.45
N SER A 269 5.86 7.92 12.21
CA SER A 269 5.45 8.03 13.62
C SER A 269 3.94 8.01 13.77
N LYS A 270 3.19 8.71 12.90
CA LYS A 270 1.73 8.64 12.88
C LYS A 270 1.24 7.23 12.57
N TRP A 271 1.78 6.59 11.54
CA TRP A 271 1.44 5.22 11.18
C TRP A 271 1.61 4.25 12.37
N MET A 272 2.77 4.32 13.04
CA MET A 272 3.10 3.48 14.20
C MET A 272 2.21 3.77 15.42
N ASN A 273 1.79 5.02 15.60
CA ASN A 273 0.85 5.40 16.66
C ASN A 273 -0.62 5.15 16.29
N SER A 274 -0.88 4.36 15.25
CA SER A 274 -2.23 4.05 14.77
C SER A 274 -3.02 5.30 14.32
N GLU A 275 -2.34 6.28 13.75
CA GLU A 275 -2.91 7.49 13.18
C GLU A 275 -2.67 7.58 11.66
N LEU A 276 -3.49 8.38 11.00
CA LEU A 276 -3.26 8.82 9.62
C LEU A 276 -3.02 10.33 9.60
N LEU A 277 -2.44 10.81 8.51
CA LEU A 277 -2.29 12.25 8.30
C LEU A 277 -3.67 12.92 8.12
N GLU A 278 -3.99 13.91 8.95
CA GLU A 278 -5.32 14.52 9.06
C GLU A 278 -5.74 15.28 7.79
N ASN A 279 -4.81 16.00 7.15
CA ASN A 279 -5.07 16.85 5.98
C ASN A 279 -5.10 16.07 4.64
N THR A 280 -5.41 14.77 4.70
CA THR A 280 -5.59 13.94 3.51
C THR A 280 -7.05 13.94 3.06
N ILE A 281 -7.27 13.71 1.77
CA ILE A 281 -8.58 13.60 1.13
C ILE A 281 -9.02 12.14 1.17
N LEU A 282 -10.29 11.92 1.50
CA LEU A 282 -10.89 10.58 1.50
C LEU A 282 -11.14 10.08 0.08
N GLY A 283 -10.73 8.84 -0.19
CA GLY A 283 -10.98 8.17 -1.47
C GLY A 283 -12.46 7.90 -1.72
N ASP A 284 -12.89 8.00 -2.98
CA ASP A 284 -14.30 7.98 -3.37
C ASP A 284 -15.07 6.74 -2.88
N LYS A 285 -14.43 5.57 -2.86
CA LYS A 285 -15.06 4.32 -2.38
C LYS A 285 -15.36 4.35 -0.88
N TYR A 286 -14.56 5.09 -0.10
CA TYR A 286 -14.67 5.17 1.35
C TYR A 286 -15.57 6.32 1.83
N ARG A 287 -16.03 7.20 0.95
CA ARG A 287 -17.01 8.24 1.29
C ARG A 287 -18.30 7.66 1.85
N VAL A 288 -19.09 8.46 2.57
CA VAL A 288 -20.39 8.02 3.13
C VAL A 288 -21.30 7.40 2.07
N SER A 289 -21.28 7.96 0.87
CA SER A 289 -22.08 7.48 -0.28
C SER A 289 -21.38 6.39 -1.11
N GLY A 290 -20.09 6.13 -0.85
CA GLY A 290 -19.26 5.15 -1.53
C GLY A 290 -19.62 3.71 -1.17
N GLU A 291 -19.19 2.78 -2.01
CA GLU A 291 -19.43 1.33 -1.85
C GLU A 291 -18.88 0.82 -0.52
N LEU A 292 -17.58 1.01 -0.28
CA LEU A 292 -16.91 0.53 0.93
C LEU A 292 -17.33 1.35 2.16
N GLY A 293 -17.52 2.66 2.03
CA GLY A 293 -17.98 3.51 3.13
C GLY A 293 -19.33 3.07 3.69
N LYS A 294 -20.29 2.69 2.82
CA LYS A 294 -21.59 2.17 3.26
C LYS A 294 -21.46 0.88 4.06
N GLU A 295 -20.66 -0.07 3.58
CA GLU A 295 -20.43 -1.35 4.24
C GLU A 295 -19.70 -1.18 5.58
N LEU A 296 -18.76 -0.24 5.64
CA LEU A 296 -17.92 0.03 6.78
C LEU A 296 -18.68 0.72 7.91
N TYR A 297 -19.37 1.81 7.60
CA TYR A 297 -20.05 2.66 8.58
C TYR A 297 -21.40 2.09 9.03
N GLN A 298 -22.11 1.38 8.14
CA GLN A 298 -23.46 0.83 8.37
C GLN A 298 -24.40 1.81 9.08
N LEU A 299 -24.43 3.04 8.58
CA LEU A 299 -25.32 4.09 9.08
C LEU A 299 -26.76 3.79 8.66
N THR A 300 -27.68 3.94 9.59
CA THR A 300 -29.13 3.81 9.33
C THR A 300 -29.71 5.15 8.89
N GLU A 301 -30.96 5.13 8.42
CA GLU A 301 -31.70 6.37 8.14
C GLU A 301 -31.82 7.27 9.38
N ASP A 302 -31.94 6.68 10.59
CA ASP A 302 -32.00 7.43 11.84
C ASP A 302 -30.69 8.15 12.16
N ASP A 303 -29.55 7.48 11.89
CA ASP A 303 -28.23 8.07 12.05
C ASP A 303 -28.09 9.31 11.14
N LEU A 304 -28.61 9.22 9.92
CA LEU A 304 -28.50 10.25 8.87
C LEU A 304 -29.58 11.35 8.93
N ALA A 305 -30.66 11.14 9.69
CA ALA A 305 -31.77 12.07 9.80
C ALA A 305 -31.34 13.46 10.29
N ASN A 306 -32.12 14.51 10.05
CA ASN A 306 -31.82 15.81 10.62
C ASN A 306 -32.02 15.83 12.14
N PRO A 307 -31.22 16.58 12.91
CA PRO A 307 -31.47 16.81 14.32
C PRO A 307 -32.85 17.47 14.50
N SER A 308 -33.58 17.00 15.53
CA SER A 308 -34.91 17.50 15.92
C SER A 308 -34.85 18.94 16.41
#